data_AF-A0A2S7WH70-F1
#
_entry.id   AF-A0A2S7WH70-F1
#
_cell.length_a   1.000
_cell.length_b   1.000
_cell.length_c   1.000
_cell.angle_alpha   90.00
_cell.angle_beta   90.00
_cell.angle_gamma   90.00
#
_symmetry.space_group_name_H-M   'P 1'
#
loop_
_entity.id
_entity.type
_entity.pdbx_description
1 polymer ?
#
loop_
_entity_poly.entity_id
_entity_poly.type
_entity_poly.pdbx_seq_one_letter_code
_entity_poly.pdbx_strand_id
1 'polypeptide(L)'
;MFKKFLINCDQATTICDKSQYNEATLLDKVKLNIHFLRCKICTLYTKQNVFLSSMYKGQAKSCKQIKHCLTDVEKTALKKSIESKI
;
A
#
# COMPACT_ATOMS: atom_id res chain seq x y z
N MET A 1 -23.64 -5.10 21.89
CA MET A 1 -23.31 -4.56 20.54
C MET A 1 -21.83 -4.13 20.35
N PHE A 2 -21.02 -3.97 21.40
CA PHE A 2 -19.62 -3.49 21.29
C PHE A 2 -18.61 -4.45 20.64
N LYS A 3 -18.89 -5.76 20.57
CA LYS A 3 -17.98 -6.74 19.95
C LYS A 3 -17.74 -6.50 18.45
N LYS A 4 -18.64 -5.78 17.76
CA LYS A 4 -18.53 -5.49 16.32
C LYS A 4 -17.46 -4.43 15.98
N PHE A 5 -16.99 -3.69 16.99
CA PHE A 5 -15.97 -2.65 16.86
C PHE A 5 -14.56 -3.11 17.25
N LEU A 6 -14.44 -4.28 17.88
CA LEU A 6 -13.16 -4.86 18.28
C LEU A 6 -12.61 -5.73 17.16
N ILE A 7 -11.54 -5.27 16.54
CA ILE A 7 -10.83 -5.99 15.47
C ILE A 7 -9.51 -6.56 15.99
N ASN A 8 -9.08 -7.70 15.45
CA ASN A 8 -7.75 -8.26 15.71
C ASN A 8 -6.65 -7.52 14.91
N CYS A 9 -5.38 -7.89 15.11
CA CYS A 9 -4.26 -7.23 14.43
C CYS A 9 -4.29 -7.43 12.90
N ASP A 10 -4.65 -8.61 12.40
CA ASP A 10 -4.73 -8.88 10.96
C ASP A 10 -5.81 -8.05 10.26
N GLN A 11 -6.94 -7.88 10.93
CA GLN A 11 -8.01 -7.00 10.48
C GLN A 11 -7.58 -5.53 10.53
N ALA A 12 -6.80 -5.13 11.55
CA ALA A 12 -6.28 -3.77 11.67
C ALA A 12 -5.25 -3.46 10.57
N THR A 13 -4.34 -4.38 10.26
CA THR A 13 -3.38 -4.22 9.15
C THR A 13 -4.11 -4.17 7.80
N THR A 14 -5.09 -5.05 7.58
CA THR A 14 -5.93 -5.02 6.36
C THR A 14 -6.64 -3.67 6.19
N ILE A 15 -7.19 -3.09 7.26
CA ILE A 15 -7.83 -1.77 7.21
C ILE A 15 -6.79 -0.67 6.96
N CYS A 16 -5.59 -0.78 7.55
CA CYS A 16 -4.49 0.15 7.30
C CYS A 16 -4.12 0.17 5.81
N ASP A 17 -3.99 -0.99 5.18
CA ASP A 17 -3.70 -1.12 3.74
C ASP A 17 -4.82 -0.49 2.90
N LYS A 18 -6.09 -0.84 3.18
CA LYS A 18 -7.24 -0.19 2.54
C LYS A 18 -7.20 1.34 2.67
N SER A 19 -6.79 1.85 3.83
CA SER A 19 -6.69 3.29 4.05
C SER A 19 -5.61 3.95 3.19
N GLN A 20 -4.53 3.25 2.83
CA GLN A 20 -3.48 3.80 1.95
C GLN A 20 -3.97 3.99 0.52
N TYR A 21 -4.90 3.16 0.07
CA TYR A 21 -5.48 3.19 -1.28
C TYR A 21 -6.84 3.91 -1.34
N ASN A 22 -7.26 4.58 -0.26
CA ASN A 22 -8.57 5.24 -0.12
C ASN A 22 -9.77 4.29 -0.25
N GLU A 23 -9.59 3.02 0.09
CA GLU A 23 -10.62 1.97 0.04
C GLU A 23 -11.25 1.71 1.42
N ALA A 24 -10.71 2.30 2.49
CA ALA A 24 -11.23 2.14 3.84
C ALA A 24 -12.50 2.98 4.07
N THR A 25 -13.57 2.33 4.55
CA THR A 25 -14.81 3.01 4.92
C THR A 25 -14.65 3.85 6.20
N LEU A 26 -15.59 4.76 6.47
CA LEU A 26 -15.61 5.52 7.72
C LEU A 26 -15.69 4.61 8.95
N LEU A 27 -16.47 3.53 8.87
CA LEU A 27 -16.59 2.56 9.96
C LEU A 27 -15.28 1.82 10.21
N ASP A 28 -14.52 1.52 9.16
CA ASP A 28 -13.21 0.87 9.30
C ASP A 28 -12.20 1.77 10.00
N LYS A 29 -12.20 3.07 9.68
CA LYS A 29 -11.36 4.07 10.38
C LYS A 29 -11.72 4.16 11.87
N VAL A 30 -13.00 4.14 12.22
CA VAL A 30 -13.46 4.13 13.62
C VAL A 30 -12.97 2.87 14.36
N LYS A 31 -13.14 1.68 13.76
CA LYS A 31 -12.63 0.41 14.33
C LYS A 31 -11.12 0.44 14.54
N LEU A 32 -10.38 0.98 13.57
CA LEU A 32 -8.93 1.09 13.61
C LEU A 32 -8.47 2.01 14.75
N ASN A 33 -9.11 3.17 14.90
CA ASN A 33 -8.81 4.10 16.00
C ASN A 33 -9.05 3.46 17.38
N ILE A 34 -10.14 2.69 17.54
CA ILE A 34 -10.41 1.95 18.78
C ILE A 34 -9.32 0.89 19.02
N HIS A 35 -8.87 0.18 17.97
CA HIS A 35 -7.80 -0.81 18.09
C HIS A 35 -6.47 -0.18 18.53
N PHE A 36 -6.13 1.03 18.07
CA PHE A 36 -4.91 1.73 18.47
C PHE A 36 -4.84 2.07 19.96
N LEU A 37 -5.99 2.29 20.61
CA LEU A 37 -6.03 2.53 22.06
C LEU A 37 -5.49 1.34 22.88
N ARG A 38 -5.61 0.11 22.35
CA ARG A 38 -5.18 -1.11 23.03
C ARG A 38 -3.92 -1.76 22.45
N CYS A 39 -3.56 -1.46 21.21
CA CYS A 39 -2.43 -2.08 20.52
C CYS A 39 -1.43 -1.03 20.03
N LYS A 40 -0.35 -0.86 20.80
CA LYS A 40 0.76 0.04 20.45
C LYS A 40 1.54 -0.44 19.22
N ILE A 41 1.59 -1.76 18.98
CA ILE A 41 2.28 -2.36 17.82
C ILE A 41 1.60 -1.93 16.52
N CYS A 42 0.27 -2.08 16.42
CA CYS A 42 -0.46 -1.63 15.24
C CYS A 42 -0.39 -0.10 15.06
N THR A 43 -0.32 0.66 16.15
CA THR A 43 -0.06 2.11 16.09
C THR A 43 1.30 2.43 15.46
N LEU A 44 2.35 1.73 15.88
CA LEU A 44 3.70 1.90 15.32
C LEU A 44 3.74 1.47 13.85
N TYR A 45 3.16 0.31 13.53
CA TYR A 45 3.04 -0.20 12.16
C TYR A 45 2.38 0.83 11.25
N THR A 46 1.22 1.38 11.62
CA THR A 46 0.54 2.38 10.78
C THR A 46 1.38 3.64 10.60
N LYS A 47 2.08 4.12 11.64
CA LYS A 47 3.00 5.27 11.51
C LYS A 47 4.13 4.99 10.53
N GLN A 48 4.77 3.82 10.62
CA GLN A 48 5.84 3.40 9.70
C GLN A 48 5.31 3.27 8.27
N ASN A 49 4.13 2.69 8.09
CA ASN A 49 3.53 2.50 6.78
C ASN A 49 3.18 3.84 6.09
N VAL A 50 2.65 4.80 6.85
CA VAL A 50 2.40 6.16 6.37
C VAL A 50 3.71 6.88 6.01
N PHE A 51 4.74 6.75 6.85
CA PHE A 51 6.06 7.33 6.59
C PHE A 51 6.66 6.79 5.28
N LEU A 52 6.73 5.47 5.13
CA LEU A 52 7.24 4.82 3.92
C LEU A 52 6.44 5.23 2.68
N SER A 53 5.10 5.24 2.77
CA SER A 53 4.24 5.67 1.67
C SER A 53 4.51 7.12 1.25
N SER A 54 4.74 8.02 2.21
CA SER A 54 5.09 9.42 1.92
C SER A 54 6.44 9.53 1.22
N MET A 55 7.45 8.82 1.74
CA MET A 55 8.80 8.78 1.16
C MET A 55 8.78 8.26 -0.27
N TYR A 56 8.12 7.12 -0.53
CA TYR A 56 7.99 6.56 -1.87
C TYR A 56 7.20 7.45 -2.82
N LYS A 57 6.11 8.09 -2.35
CA LYS A 57 5.39 9.09 -3.17
C LYS A 57 6.28 10.27 -3.54
N GLY A 58 7.16 10.70 -2.64
CA GLY A 58 8.18 11.72 -2.91
C GLY A 58 9.14 11.29 -4.02
N GLN A 59 9.73 10.10 -3.91
CA GLN A 59 10.65 9.55 -4.90
C GLN A 59 9.97 9.25 -6.25
N ALA A 60 8.71 8.81 -6.24
CA ALA A 60 7.95 8.59 -7.46
C ALA A 60 7.75 9.89 -8.25
N LYS A 61 7.63 11.04 -7.57
CA LYS A 61 7.53 12.35 -8.25
C LYS A 61 8.81 12.72 -8.99
N SER A 62 9.99 12.42 -8.44
CA SER A 62 11.25 12.66 -9.16
C SER A 62 11.41 11.68 -10.32
N CYS A 63 11.02 10.42 -10.14
CA CYS A 63 11.03 9.39 -11.18
C CYS A 63 10.09 9.71 -12.36
N LYS A 64 8.95 10.35 -12.13
CA LYS A 64 8.03 10.78 -13.21
C LYS A 64 8.66 11.70 -14.26
N GLN A 65 9.71 12.43 -13.90
CA GLN A 65 10.42 13.31 -14.83
C GLN A 65 11.39 12.53 -15.74
N ILE A 66 11.69 11.28 -15.37
CA ILE A 66 12.60 10.40 -16.09
C ILE A 66 11.74 9.47 -16.94
N LYS A 67 11.92 9.53 -18.27
CA LYS A 67 11.26 8.60 -19.19
C LYS A 67 11.97 7.25 -19.13
N HIS A 68 11.56 6.39 -18.21
CA HIS A 68 11.98 4.99 -18.15
C HIS A 68 11.29 4.20 -19.27
N CYS A 69 11.86 4.25 -20.48
CA CYS A 69 11.38 3.48 -21.62
C CYS A 69 12.47 2.52 -22.06
N LEU A 70 12.04 1.31 -22.42
CA LEU A 70 12.88 0.39 -23.18
C LEU A 70 13.28 1.06 -24.50
N THR A 71 14.54 0.91 -24.87
CA THR A 71 15.02 1.20 -26.22
C THR A 71 14.31 0.27 -27.22
N ASP A 72 14.29 0.65 -28.50
CA ASP A 72 13.60 -0.16 -29.51
C ASP A 72 14.27 -1.54 -29.70
N VAL A 73 15.58 -1.64 -29.44
CA VAL A 73 16.33 -2.90 -29.38
C VAL A 73 15.82 -3.78 -28.23
N GLU A 74 15.68 -3.22 -27.03
CA GLU A 74 15.18 -3.98 -25.87
C GLU A 74 13.71 -4.40 -26.06
N LYS A 75 12.87 -3.55 -26.68
CA LYS A 75 11.48 -3.90 -27.01
C LYS A 75 11.42 -5.07 -27.99
N THR A 76 12.22 -5.05 -29.06
CA THR A 76 12.22 -6.14 -30.05
C THR A 76 12.79 -7.43 -29.47
N ALA A 77 13.83 -7.35 -28.63
CA ALA A 77 14.37 -8.51 -27.92
C ALA A 77 13.33 -9.13 -26.95
N LEU A 78 12.61 -8.28 -26.20
CA LEU A 78 11.55 -8.73 -25.30
C LEU A 78 10.40 -9.38 -26.07
N LYS A 79 9.96 -8.78 -27.19
CA LYS A 79 8.90 -9.33 -28.04
C LYS A 79 9.24 -10.73 -28.55
N LYS A 80 10.44 -10.91 -29.12
CA LYS A 80 10.92 -12.23 -29.58
C LYS A 80 10.97 -13.26 -28.46
N SER A 81 11.38 -12.86 -27.24
CA SER A 81 11.46 -13.75 -26.09
C SER A 81 10.10 -14.22 -25.57
N ILE A 82 9.06 -13.41 -25.76
CA ILE A 82 7.67 -13.77 -25.44
C ILE A 82 7.14 -14.72 -26.52
N GLU A 83 7.34 -14.38 -27.80
CA GLU A 83 6.91 -15.20 -28.94
C GLU A 83 7.55 -16.59 -28.96
N SER A 84 8.80 -16.74 -28.52
CA SER A 84 9.46 -18.05 -28.43
C SER A 84 8.94 -18.96 -27.31
N LYS A 85 8.12 -18.43 -26.39
CA LYS A 85 7.58 -19.14 -25.23
C LYS A 85 6.08 -19.45 -25.35
N ILE A 86 5.46 -19.02 -26.44
CA ILE A 86 4.08 -19.33 -26.83
C ILE A 86 4.15 -20.38 -27.93
#